data_AF-A0A6M9QSU9-F1
#
_entry.id   AF-A0A6M9QSU9-F1
#
_cell.length_a   1.000
_cell.length_b   1.000
_cell.length_c   1.000
_cell.angle_alpha   90.00
_cell.angle_beta   90.00
_cell.angle_gamma   90.00
#
_symmetry.space_group_name_H-M   'P 1'
#
loop_
_entity.id
_entity.type
_entity.pdbx_description
1 polymer ?
#
loop_
_entity_poly.entity_id
_entity_poly.type
_entity_poly.pdbx_seq_one_letter_code
_entity_poly.pdbx_strand_id
1 'polypeptide(L)' 'MRKLKMMLCVMILPLVVVGCASEQSVQPCVKPPAPPAWMMQPAPDLLTPLNGIISPSESESQPATE' A
#
# COMPACT_ATOMS: atom_id res chain seq x y z
N MET A 1 48.61 21.56 -18.68
CA MET A 1 47.51 20.58 -18.67
C MET A 1 47.72 19.39 -17.72
N ARG A 2 48.89 18.74 -17.70
CA ARG A 2 49.12 17.55 -16.83
C ARG A 2 48.89 17.78 -15.33
N LYS A 3 49.41 18.89 -14.78
CA LYS A 3 49.24 19.26 -13.36
C LYS A 3 47.77 19.47 -12.97
N LEU A 4 47.02 20.18 -13.81
CA LEU A 4 45.59 20.47 -13.59
C LEU A 4 44.74 19.20 -13.59
N LYS A 5 45.00 18.31 -14.56
CA LYS A 5 44.32 17.00 -14.68
C LYS A 5 44.62 16.09 -13.48
N MET A 6 45.86 16.11 -12.99
CA MET A 6 46.26 15.34 -11.81
C MET A 6 45.58 15.87 -10.55
N MET A 7 45.49 17.19 -10.39
CA MET A 7 44.80 17.81 -9.26
C MET A 7 43.30 17.51 -9.26
N LEU A 8 42.66 17.54 -10.44
CA LEU A 8 41.26 17.14 -10.59
C LEU A 8 41.05 15.66 -10.22
N CYS A 9 41.92 14.76 -10.70
CA CYS A 9 41.82 13.34 -10.33
C CYS A 9 41.94 13.14 -8.81
N VAL A 10 42.88 13.83 -8.15
CA VAL A 10 43.08 13.73 -6.69
C VAL A 10 41.86 14.24 -5.90
N MET A 11 41.13 15.23 -6.42
CA MET A 11 39.93 15.75 -5.77
C MET A 11 38.69 14.88 -6.00
N ILE A 12 38.57 14.25 -7.18
CA ILE A 12 37.40 13.45 -7.56
C ILE A 12 37.49 12.01 -7.02
N LEU A 13 38.69 11.40 -6.99
CA LEU A 13 38.87 10.02 -6.51
C LEU A 13 38.29 9.77 -5.10
N PRO A 14 38.56 10.64 -4.09
CA PRO A 14 38.05 10.44 -2.74
C PRO A 14 36.53 10.47 -2.67
N LEU A 15 35.89 11.36 -3.44
CA LEU A 15 34.42 11.47 -3.49
C LEU A 15 33.79 10.19 -4.03
N VAL A 16 34.39 9.61 -5.07
CA VAL A 16 33.94 8.33 -5.64
C VAL A 16 34.13 7.18 -4.64
N VAL A 17 35.28 7.13 -3.95
CA VAL A 17 35.56 6.09 -2.94
C VAL A 17 34.58 6.16 -1.77
N VAL A 18 34.28 7.36 -1.26
CA VAL A 18 33.31 7.54 -0.17
C VAL A 18 31.90 7.15 -0.61
N GLY A 19 31.50 7.49 -1.84
CA GLY A 19 30.19 7.08 -2.38
C GLY A 19 30.06 5.57 -2.58
N CYS A 20 31.12 4.90 -3.02
CA CYS A 20 31.11 3.45 -3.22
C CYS A 20 31.28 2.63 -1.93
N ALA A 21 32.00 3.15 -0.93
CA ALA A 21 32.16 2.51 0.38
C ALA A 21 31.01 2.84 1.35
N SER A 22 30.11 3.75 0.97
CA SER A 22 28.87 4.01 1.69
C SER A 22 27.96 2.79 1.55
N GLU A 23 28.13 1.80 2.43
CA GLU A 23 27.07 0.85 2.72
C GLU A 23 25.86 1.68 3.15
N GLN A 24 24.87 1.80 2.25
CA GLN A 24 23.56 2.29 2.67
C GLN A 24 23.15 1.40 3.83
N SER A 25 22.78 2.03 4.95
CA SER A 25 22.07 1.38 6.05
C SER A 25 20.75 0.84 5.49
N VAL A 26 20.83 -0.28 4.78
CA VAL A 26 19.69 -1.13 4.52
C VAL A 26 19.33 -1.65 5.88
N GLN A 27 18.29 -1.05 6.46
CA GLN A 27 17.56 -1.67 7.55
C GLN A 27 17.44 -3.15 7.19
N PRO A 28 17.73 -4.07 8.15
CA PRO A 28 17.58 -5.50 7.89
C PRO A 28 16.25 -5.71 7.17
N CYS A 29 16.28 -6.41 6.03
CA CYS A 29 15.08 -6.70 5.27
C CYS A 29 14.22 -7.66 6.11
N VAL A 30 13.48 -7.10 7.06
CA VAL A 30 12.54 -7.83 7.88
C VAL A 30 11.32 -8.11 7.02
N LYS A 31 10.95 -9.38 6.93
CA LYS A 31 9.71 -9.76 6.27
C LYS A 31 8.56 -9.08 7.01
N PRO A 32 7.70 -8.31 6.32
CA PRO A 32 6.54 -7.73 6.97
C PRO A 32 5.64 -8.86 7.51
N PRO A 33 4.92 -8.60 8.62
CA PRO A 33 3.99 -9.57 9.18
C PRO A 33 2.94 -9.96 8.13
N ALA A 34 2.42 -11.18 8.24
CA ALA A 34 1.33 -11.60 7.38
C ALA A 34 0.11 -10.68 7.61
N PRO A 35 -0.65 -10.37 6.54
CA PRO A 35 -1.87 -9.60 6.68
C PRO A 35 -2.87 -10.35 7.58
N PRO A 36 -3.65 -9.63 8.41
CA PRO A 36 -4.69 -10.22 9.24
C PRO A 36 -5.69 -11.07 8.44
N ALA A 37 -6.17 -12.16 9.04
CA ALA A 37 -7.10 -13.09 8.40
C ALA A 37 -8.39 -12.43 7.89
N TRP A 38 -8.91 -11.42 8.61
CA TRP A 38 -10.12 -10.67 8.23
C TRP A 38 -9.96 -9.91 6.91
N MET A 39 -8.73 -9.48 6.60
CA MET A 39 -8.42 -8.69 5.41
C MET A 39 -8.34 -9.56 4.14
N MET A 40 -8.16 -10.86 4.33
CA MET A 40 -8.17 -11.86 3.27
C MET A 40 -9.55 -12.50 3.07
N GLN A 41 -10.54 -12.16 3.91
CA GLN A 41 -11.90 -12.65 3.73
C GLN A 41 -12.57 -11.95 2.53
N PRO A 42 -13.47 -12.63 1.82
CA PRO A 42 -14.30 -11.99 0.80
C PRO A 42 -15.19 -10.90 1.43
N ALA A 43 -15.67 -9.97 0.61
CA ALA A 43 -16.62 -8.97 1.06
C ALA A 43 -17.87 -9.64 1.66
N PRO A 44 -18.33 -9.23 2.85
CA PRO A 44 -19.53 -9.80 3.46
C PRO A 44 -20.78 -9.40 2.67
N ASP A 45 -21.76 -10.30 2.63
CA ASP A 45 -23.07 -9.99 2.06
C ASP A 45 -23.88 -9.14 3.05
N LEU A 46 -23.80 -7.83 2.84
CA LEU A 46 -24.54 -6.84 3.63
C LEU A 46 -25.95 -6.60 3.09
N LEU A 47 -26.22 -6.91 1.82
CA LEU A 47 -27.51 -6.58 1.20
C LEU A 47 -28.62 -7.53 1.65
N THR A 48 -28.35 -8.82 1.75
CA THR A 48 -29.34 -9.80 2.25
C THR A 48 -29.88 -9.45 3.64
N PRO A 49 -29.04 -9.21 4.68
CA PRO A 49 -29.55 -8.84 5.99
C PRO A 49 -30.23 -7.46 5.97
N LEU A 50 -29.74 -6.51 5.18
CA LEU A 50 -30.39 -5.21 5.03
C LEU A 50 -31.79 -5.37 4.46
N ASN A 51 -31.95 -6.11 3.36
CA ASN A 51 -33.24 -6.36 2.74
C ASN A 51 -34.22 -7.01 3.73
N GLY A 52 -33.77 -7.93 4.59
CA GLY A 52 -34.62 -8.48 5.65
C GLY A 52 -35.13 -7.45 6.67
N ILE A 53 -34.39 -6.36 6.88
CA ILE A 53 -34.75 -5.27 7.83
C ILE A 53 -35.60 -4.20 7.15
N ILE A 54 -35.28 -3.84 5.91
CA ILE A 54 -35.89 -2.68 5.22
C ILE A 54 -36.90 -3.06 4.13
N SER A 55 -37.21 -4.35 3.96
CA SER A 55 -38.21 -4.75 2.96
C SER A 55 -39.58 -4.18 3.32
N PRO A 56 -40.32 -3.63 2.35
CA PRO A 56 -41.69 -3.21 2.58
C PRO A 56 -42.53 -4.43 2.97
N SER A 57 -43.25 -4.34 4.08
CA SER A 57 -44.38 -5.23 4.32
C SER A 57 -45.43 -4.92 3.25
N GLU A 58 -45.97 -5.94 2.60
CA GLU A 58 -46.98 -5.80 1.55
C GLU A 58 -48.01 -4.72 1.93
N SER A 59 -48.18 -3.74 1.05
CA SER A 59 -49.10 -2.62 1.27
C SER A 59 -50.53 -3.17 1.33
N GLU A 60 -51.16 -3.06 2.51
CA GLU A 60 -52.58 -3.34 2.76
C GLU A 60 -53.48 -2.32 2.04
N SER A 61 -53.44 -2.30 0.72
CA SER A 61 -54.39 -1.55 -0.10
C SER A 61 -54.98 -2.50 -1.13
N GLN A 62 -55.81 -3.43 -0.65
CA GLN A 62 -56.84 -4.00 -1.50
C GLN A 62 -57.75 -2.85 -1.96
N PRO A 63 -58.04 -2.71 -3.26
CA PRO A 63 -59.01 -1.72 -3.71
C PRO A 63 -60.38 -2.09 -3.14
N ALA A 64 -61.05 -1.13 -2.50
CA ALA A 64 -62.46 -1.25 -2.17
C ALA A 64 -63.20 -1.55 -3.48
N THR A 65 -63.69 -2.79 -3.60
CA THR A 65 -64.57 -3.19 -4.70
C THR A 65 -65.93 -2.57 -4.41
N GLU A 66 -66.31 -1.59 -5.21
CA GLU A 66 -67.70 -1.12 -5.32
C GLU A 66 -68.46 -2.01 -6.33
#